data_AF-A0A4U0V7B1-F1
#
_entry.id   AF-A0A4U0V7B1-F1
#
_cell.length_a   1.000
_cell.length_b   1.000
_cell.length_c   1.000
_cell.angle_alpha   90.00
_cell.angle_beta   90.00
_cell.angle_gamma   90.00
#
_symmetry.space_group_name_H-M   'P 1'
#
loop_
_entity.id
_entity.type
_entity.pdbx_description
1 polymer ?
#
loop_
_entity_poly.entity_id
_entity_poly.type
_entity_poly.pdbx_seq_one_letter_code
_entity_poly.pdbx_strand_id
1 'polypeptide(L)'
;MSRETRFSLSTQHEPIVRALYRCRVLVDDAEVLSAVNAILSRFKVYDLHVADQLIVFGLKLAARVRTVTGMKKYLRIIRERGAGMTTNVFRATIAKFSIGHRGLGEIRNGRWLRSDLLQVLMGFDDCTHLPLEQQFHLGTFLDRRDWQYLHGWIAALARCKHAEEIWREWMIWKDSAARRRPKKLASMTPSITTKTRGDYWFLEQMTYSGGLKWAWKLVEETETNVGVLKNRIVFALLEGVEHCPRSIWQTQGETIRRLLLRKYDVELAKVERAFSIAWVSTDLEDEAEGYHVLLEDQETIVMERLSHEDFKLEEDFGYPYESVVPSKERDLHDAVEVDESANE
;
A
#
# COMPACT_ATOMS: atom_id res chain seq x y z
N MET A 1 46.66 4.87 9.05
CA MET A 1 46.04 4.97 7.71
C MET A 1 46.27 6.40 7.22
N SER A 2 46.88 6.59 6.05
CA SER A 2 47.18 7.94 5.55
C SER A 2 45.90 8.69 5.16
N ARG A 3 45.96 10.03 5.12
CA ARG A 3 44.83 10.88 4.70
C ARG A 3 44.36 10.55 3.28
N GLU A 4 45.30 10.25 2.38
CA GLU A 4 45.02 9.82 1.00
C GLU A 4 44.29 8.48 0.95
N THR A 5 44.69 7.49 1.76
CA THR A 5 43.97 6.20 1.83
C THR A 5 42.54 6.39 2.35
N ARG A 6 42.34 7.24 3.37
CA ARG A 6 41.00 7.55 3.89
C ARG A 6 40.11 8.20 2.83
N PHE A 7 40.67 9.19 2.11
CA PHE A 7 39.97 9.88 1.04
C PHE A 7 39.62 8.91 -0.11
N SER A 8 40.59 8.12 -0.57
CA SER A 8 40.39 7.11 -1.61
C SER A 8 39.31 6.09 -1.24
N LEU A 9 39.28 5.59 -0.01
CA LEU A 9 38.24 4.66 0.44
C LEU A 9 36.84 5.31 0.49
N SER A 10 36.74 6.58 0.92
CA SER A 10 35.47 7.29 0.99
C SER A 10 34.83 7.55 -0.39
N THR A 11 35.64 7.61 -1.46
CA THR A 11 35.14 7.79 -2.83
C THR A 11 34.69 6.49 -3.49
N GLN A 12 34.99 5.32 -2.93
CA GLN A 12 34.58 4.00 -3.48
C GLN A 12 33.12 3.61 -3.17
N HIS A 13 32.29 4.52 -2.67
CA HIS A 13 30.92 4.20 -2.25
C HIS A 13 30.07 3.61 -3.38
N GLU A 14 30.16 4.14 -4.61
CA GLU A 14 29.40 3.62 -5.74
C GLU A 14 29.86 2.20 -6.17
N PRO A 15 31.17 1.94 -6.38
CA PRO A 15 31.68 0.58 -6.60
C PRO A 15 31.26 -0.42 -5.52
N ILE A 16 31.31 -0.02 -4.24
CA ILE A 16 30.88 -0.86 -3.11
C ILE A 16 29.38 -1.19 -3.23
N VAL A 17 28.53 -0.21 -3.45
CA VAL A 17 27.07 -0.43 -3.59
C VAL A 17 26.76 -1.32 -4.79
N ARG A 18 27.42 -1.11 -5.94
CA ARG A 18 27.25 -1.95 -7.13
C ARG A 18 27.68 -3.39 -6.89
N ALA A 19 28.81 -3.61 -6.21
CA ALA A 19 29.29 -4.93 -5.86
C ALA A 19 28.30 -5.66 -4.94
N LEU A 20 27.87 -5.00 -3.86
CA LEU A 20 26.89 -5.54 -2.92
C LEU A 20 25.54 -5.84 -3.59
N TYR A 21 25.10 -5.00 -4.52
CA TYR A 21 23.89 -5.26 -5.29
C TYR A 21 24.01 -6.52 -6.16
N ARG A 22 25.16 -6.73 -6.80
CA ARG A 22 25.43 -7.94 -7.61
C ARG A 22 25.51 -9.21 -6.76
N CYS A 23 26.01 -9.12 -5.53
CA CYS A 23 26.08 -10.27 -4.61
C CYS A 23 24.71 -10.90 -4.32
N ARG A 24 23.61 -10.14 -4.44
CA ARG A 24 22.23 -10.61 -4.21
C ARG A 24 21.77 -11.75 -5.15
N VAL A 25 22.54 -12.02 -6.20
CA VAL A 25 22.34 -13.20 -7.09
C VAL A 25 22.80 -14.48 -6.40
N LEU A 26 23.78 -14.40 -5.50
CA LEU A 26 24.44 -15.54 -4.87
C LEU A 26 24.08 -15.72 -3.40
N VAL A 27 23.66 -14.65 -2.71
CA VAL A 27 23.35 -14.66 -1.27
C VAL A 27 22.04 -13.94 -0.98
N ASP A 28 21.47 -14.25 0.19
CA ASP A 28 20.23 -13.62 0.66
C ASP A 28 20.43 -12.15 1.07
N ASP A 29 19.35 -11.37 1.02
CA ASP A 29 19.39 -9.94 1.34
C ASP A 29 19.82 -9.68 2.80
N ALA A 30 19.60 -10.62 3.71
CA ALA A 30 20.04 -10.53 5.10
C ALA A 30 21.57 -10.53 5.23
N GLU A 31 22.26 -11.36 4.45
CA GLU A 31 23.72 -11.41 4.39
C GLU A 31 24.29 -10.12 3.79
N VAL A 32 23.68 -9.62 2.72
CA VAL A 32 24.08 -8.34 2.12
C VAL A 32 23.89 -7.19 3.11
N LEU A 33 22.78 -7.17 3.86
CA LEU A 33 22.53 -6.18 4.91
C LEU A 33 23.58 -6.27 6.04
N SER A 34 23.96 -7.49 6.45
CA SER A 34 25.03 -7.72 7.42
C SER A 34 26.36 -7.15 6.93
N ALA A 35 26.72 -7.38 5.67
CA ALA A 35 27.92 -6.81 5.05
C ALA A 35 27.88 -5.27 5.02
N VAL A 36 26.76 -4.66 4.64
CA VAL A 36 26.59 -3.20 4.69
C VAL A 36 26.79 -2.69 6.12
N ASN A 37 26.18 -3.34 7.11
CA ASN A 37 26.34 -2.97 8.51
C ASN A 37 27.80 -3.05 8.98
N ALA A 38 28.53 -4.09 8.58
CA ALA A 38 29.95 -4.25 8.90
C ALA A 38 30.81 -3.14 8.26
N ILE A 39 30.54 -2.79 7.00
CA ILE A 39 31.22 -1.69 6.30
C ILE A 39 30.97 -0.37 7.04
N LEU A 40 29.72 -0.06 7.37
CA LEU A 40 29.35 1.17 8.09
C LEU A 40 30.03 1.26 9.46
N SER A 41 30.05 0.16 10.21
CA SER A 41 30.72 0.11 11.51
C SER A 41 32.23 0.36 11.37
N ARG A 42 32.88 -0.26 10.38
CA ARG A 42 34.31 -0.04 10.11
C ARG A 42 34.60 1.40 9.68
N PHE A 43 33.77 1.97 8.81
CA PHE A 43 33.92 3.36 8.39
C PHE A 43 33.84 4.30 9.59
N LYS A 44 32.90 4.06 10.51
CA LYS A 44 32.80 4.82 11.76
C LYS A 44 34.04 4.67 12.65
N VAL A 45 34.56 3.44 12.83
CA VAL A 45 35.78 3.18 13.64
C VAL A 45 37.00 3.91 13.09
N TYR A 46 37.12 4.01 11.76
CA TYR A 46 38.25 4.68 11.11
C TYR A 46 38.01 6.15 10.78
N ASP A 47 36.91 6.74 11.28
CA ASP A 47 36.51 8.13 11.02
C ASP A 47 36.45 8.46 9.51
N LEU A 48 35.87 7.54 8.74
CA LEU A 48 35.65 7.70 7.31
C LEU A 48 34.26 8.27 7.05
N HIS A 49 34.18 9.20 6.09
CA HIS A 49 32.90 9.69 5.60
C HIS A 49 32.13 8.53 4.94
N VAL A 50 30.90 8.32 5.41
CA VAL A 50 29.94 7.38 4.81
C VAL A 50 29.03 8.16 3.88
N ALA A 51 29.05 7.84 2.60
CA ALA A 51 28.16 8.45 1.61
C ALA A 51 26.69 8.05 1.82
N ASP A 52 25.77 8.98 1.53
CA ASP A 52 24.33 8.77 1.71
C ASP A 52 23.77 7.62 0.86
N GLN A 53 24.35 7.38 -0.31
CA GLN A 53 23.94 6.26 -1.19
C GLN A 53 24.06 4.91 -0.48
N LEU A 54 25.09 4.70 0.34
CA LEU A 54 25.28 3.46 1.11
C LEU A 54 24.25 3.32 2.23
N ILE A 55 23.86 4.43 2.86
CA ILE A 55 22.82 4.47 3.91
C ILE A 55 21.45 4.20 3.31
N VAL A 56 21.12 4.84 2.19
CA VAL A 56 19.88 4.61 1.45
C VAL A 56 19.80 3.16 0.95
N PHE A 57 20.92 2.59 0.50
CA PHE A 57 20.98 1.19 0.10
C PHE A 57 20.70 0.26 1.30
N GLY A 58 21.35 0.52 2.44
CA GLY A 58 21.10 -0.21 3.69
C GLY A 58 19.67 -0.08 4.21
N LEU A 59 19.06 1.11 4.14
CA LEU A 59 17.64 1.33 4.49
C LEU A 59 16.71 0.46 3.62
N LYS A 60 16.93 0.44 2.31
CA LYS A 60 16.12 -0.37 1.37
C LYS A 60 16.28 -1.87 1.62
N LEU A 61 17.48 -2.32 2.00
CA LEU A 61 17.72 -3.71 2.40
C LEU A 61 17.04 -4.03 3.73
N ALA A 62 17.15 -3.16 4.74
CA ALA A 62 16.48 -3.33 6.02
C ALA A 62 14.95 -3.43 5.86
N ALA A 63 14.37 -2.62 4.98
CA ALA A 63 12.96 -2.66 4.62
C ALA A 63 12.57 -3.99 3.96
N ARG A 64 13.44 -4.53 3.11
CA ARG A 64 13.22 -5.77 2.35
C ARG A 64 13.43 -7.05 3.19
N VAL A 65 14.41 -7.04 4.10
CA VAL A 65 14.69 -8.14 5.03
C VAL A 65 13.71 -8.15 6.20
N ARG A 66 12.92 -7.08 6.36
CA ARG A 66 11.85 -6.94 7.36
C ARG A 66 12.37 -6.77 8.78
N THR A 67 13.43 -5.99 8.94
CA THR A 67 14.09 -5.82 10.25
C THR A 67 13.69 -4.50 10.91
N VAL A 68 12.95 -4.54 12.02
CA VAL A 68 12.60 -3.35 12.81
C VAL A 68 13.88 -2.65 13.28
N THR A 69 14.83 -3.41 13.85
CA THR A 69 16.12 -2.88 14.32
C THR A 69 16.94 -2.25 13.21
N GLY A 70 16.95 -2.84 12.01
CA GLY A 70 17.62 -2.28 10.85
C GLY A 70 16.97 -0.97 10.40
N MET A 71 15.64 -0.97 10.22
CA MET A 71 14.89 0.24 9.85
C MET A 71 15.16 1.38 10.84
N LYS A 72 15.05 1.07 12.13
CA LYS A 72 15.32 2.00 13.22
C LYS A 72 16.74 2.58 13.16
N LYS A 73 17.75 1.73 12.96
CA LYS A 73 19.15 2.16 12.80
C LYS A 73 19.33 3.14 11.65
N TYR A 74 18.83 2.80 10.45
CA TYR A 74 19.04 3.63 9.26
C TYR A 74 18.24 4.93 9.29
N LEU A 75 16.98 4.89 9.75
CA LEU A 75 16.17 6.11 9.90
C LEU A 75 16.79 7.07 10.91
N ARG A 76 17.33 6.55 12.02
CA ARG A 76 18.08 7.37 12.99
C ARG A 76 19.32 8.01 12.37
N ILE A 77 20.13 7.25 11.62
CA ILE A 77 21.32 7.79 10.92
C ILE A 77 20.92 8.92 9.96
N ILE A 78 19.83 8.76 9.21
CA ILE A 78 19.33 9.79 8.29
C ILE A 78 18.90 11.04 9.06
N ARG A 79 18.20 10.87 10.19
CA ARG A 79 17.78 11.97 11.06
C ARG A 79 18.98 12.74 11.64
N GLU A 80 19.95 12.03 12.21
CA GLU A 80 21.17 12.60 12.82
C GLU A 80 22.01 13.40 11.81
N ARG A 81 21.96 13.05 10.53
CA ARG A 81 22.67 13.77 9.45
C ARG A 81 22.00 15.05 8.99
N GLY A 82 20.74 15.27 9.35
CA GLY A 82 19.97 16.45 8.94
C GLY A 82 19.62 16.55 7.45
N ALA A 83 20.02 15.58 6.61
CA ALA A 83 19.81 15.60 5.16
C ALA A 83 18.34 15.37 4.74
N GLY A 84 17.47 14.99 5.68
CA GLY A 84 16.09 14.61 5.38
C GLY A 84 16.00 13.35 4.52
N MET A 85 14.81 13.07 3.99
CA MET A 85 14.58 11.97 3.04
C MET A 85 13.92 12.56 1.80
N THR A 86 14.38 12.19 0.61
CA THR A 86 13.76 12.62 -0.65
C THR A 86 12.58 11.72 -1.03
N THR A 87 11.68 12.23 -1.88
CA THR A 87 10.46 11.52 -2.30
C THR A 87 10.79 10.15 -2.91
N ASN A 88 11.86 10.10 -3.72
CA ASN A 88 12.33 8.89 -4.37
C ASN A 88 12.83 7.84 -3.36
N VAL A 89 13.57 8.28 -2.33
CA VAL A 89 14.04 7.37 -1.28
C VAL A 89 12.87 6.86 -0.44
N PHE A 90 11.94 7.76 -0.08
CA PHE A 90 10.75 7.42 0.68
C PHE A 90 9.87 6.40 -0.04
N ARG A 91 9.48 6.69 -1.29
CA ARG A 91 8.70 5.76 -2.14
C ARG A 91 9.41 4.43 -2.31
N ALA A 92 10.71 4.45 -2.63
CA ALA A 92 11.48 3.22 -2.86
C ALA A 92 11.61 2.37 -1.60
N THR A 93 11.56 2.98 -0.40
CA THR A 93 11.57 2.28 0.89
C THR A 93 10.20 1.67 1.17
N ILE A 94 9.11 2.44 1.04
CA ILE A 94 7.74 1.94 1.21
C ILE A 94 7.43 0.81 0.22
N ALA A 95 7.93 0.90 -1.00
CA ALA A 95 7.79 -0.14 -2.01
C ALA A 95 8.46 -1.48 -1.60
N LYS A 96 9.16 -1.57 -0.46
CA LYS A 96 9.68 -2.84 0.08
C LYS A 96 8.83 -3.41 1.21
N PHE A 97 7.77 -2.71 1.62
CA PHE A 97 6.85 -3.18 2.64
C PHE A 97 5.90 -4.22 2.07
N SER A 98 6.29 -5.48 2.23
CA SER A 98 5.46 -6.62 1.90
C SER A 98 4.43 -6.91 3.00
N ILE A 99 3.27 -6.23 3.02
CA ILE A 99 2.15 -6.57 3.95
C ILE A 99 0.99 -7.19 3.20
N GLY A 100 0.41 -8.26 3.77
CA GLY A 100 -0.78 -8.93 3.25
C GLY A 100 -0.44 -9.94 2.16
N HIS A 101 -1.47 -10.50 1.50
CA HIS A 101 -1.27 -11.56 0.50
C HIS A 101 -0.48 -11.15 -0.74
N ARG A 102 -0.28 -9.84 -0.96
CA ARG A 102 0.37 -9.25 -2.15
C ARG A 102 1.13 -7.97 -1.78
N GLY A 103 2.13 -8.12 -0.91
CA GLY A 103 2.98 -7.03 -0.45
C GLY A 103 3.70 -6.28 -1.58
N LEU A 104 4.01 -4.99 -1.41
CA LEU A 104 4.69 -4.17 -2.43
C LEU A 104 6.14 -4.64 -2.72
N GLY A 105 6.73 -5.41 -1.81
CA GLY A 105 8.08 -5.95 -1.93
C GLY A 105 8.11 -7.34 -2.55
N GLU A 106 9.20 -7.65 -3.27
CA GLU A 106 9.58 -9.01 -3.66
C GLU A 106 9.28 -9.98 -2.50
N ILE A 107 8.33 -10.90 -2.73
CA ILE A 107 7.88 -11.90 -1.73
C ILE A 107 9.01 -12.88 -1.38
N ARG A 108 10.16 -12.80 -2.07
CA ARG A 108 11.37 -13.59 -1.84
C ARG A 108 11.72 -13.75 -0.36
N ASN A 109 11.47 -12.72 0.45
CA ASN A 109 11.80 -12.73 1.88
C ASN A 109 10.60 -12.81 2.81
N GLY A 110 9.35 -13.00 2.35
CA GLY A 110 8.16 -13.10 3.21
C GLY A 110 7.45 -11.76 3.51
N ARG A 111 6.58 -11.74 4.53
CA ARG A 111 5.69 -10.60 4.86
C ARG A 111 6.06 -9.90 6.16
N TRP A 112 5.92 -8.58 6.19
CA TRP A 112 5.98 -7.81 7.43
C TRP A 112 4.83 -8.18 8.36
N LEU A 113 5.11 -8.31 9.65
CA LEU A 113 4.08 -8.24 10.68
C LEU A 113 3.50 -6.83 10.71
N ARG A 114 2.18 -6.71 10.87
CA ARG A 114 1.50 -5.40 10.89
C ARG A 114 2.00 -4.52 12.04
N SER A 115 2.17 -5.10 13.22
CA SER A 115 2.71 -4.42 14.42
C SER A 115 4.09 -3.82 14.17
N ASP A 116 4.98 -4.60 13.56
CA ASP A 116 6.37 -4.21 13.29
C ASP A 116 6.43 -3.08 12.26
N LEU A 117 5.63 -3.17 11.20
CA LEU A 117 5.60 -2.08 10.23
C LEU A 117 4.94 -0.83 10.78
N LEU A 118 3.91 -0.96 11.62
CA LEU A 118 3.32 0.20 12.28
C LEU A 118 4.36 0.98 13.08
N GLN A 119 5.29 0.30 13.76
CA GLN A 119 6.38 0.98 14.45
C GLN A 119 7.26 1.80 13.46
N VAL A 120 7.61 1.20 12.32
CA VAL A 120 8.41 1.85 11.29
C VAL A 120 7.68 3.06 10.67
N LEU A 121 6.36 2.98 10.52
CA LEU A 121 5.54 4.05 9.94
C LEU A 121 5.27 5.18 10.94
N MET A 122 4.90 4.82 12.16
CA MET A 122 4.25 5.72 13.13
C MET A 122 5.09 6.07 14.35
N GLY A 123 6.12 5.29 14.67
CA GLY A 123 6.94 5.54 15.86
C GLY A 123 7.41 4.25 16.50
N PHE A 124 8.65 4.25 16.98
CA PHE A 124 9.15 3.17 17.82
C PHE A 124 8.87 3.52 19.28
N ASP A 125 8.47 2.52 20.07
CA ASP A 125 8.04 2.72 21.47
C ASP A 125 9.08 3.48 22.31
N ASP A 126 10.36 3.15 22.13
CA ASP A 126 11.46 3.76 22.86
C ASP A 126 11.86 5.15 22.35
N CYS A 127 11.19 5.68 21.34
CA CYS A 127 11.43 7.03 20.81
C CYS A 127 10.28 7.99 21.11
N THR A 128 9.16 7.49 21.64
CA THR A 128 7.93 8.27 21.86
C THR A 128 8.12 9.44 22.83
N HIS A 129 9.08 9.34 23.75
CA HIS A 129 9.43 10.38 24.71
C HIS A 129 10.23 11.55 24.10
N LEU A 130 10.75 11.39 22.88
CA LEU A 130 11.53 12.42 22.20
C LEU A 130 10.60 13.45 21.51
N PRO A 131 11.03 14.71 21.38
CA PRO A 131 10.36 15.68 20.51
C PRO A 131 10.17 15.14 19.09
N LEU A 132 9.08 15.52 18.40
CA LEU A 132 8.73 14.98 17.08
C LEU A 132 9.85 15.14 16.05
N GLU A 133 10.60 16.24 16.13
CA GLU A 133 11.73 16.56 15.26
C GLU A 133 12.92 15.61 15.47
N GLN A 134 13.00 14.98 16.64
CA GLN A 134 14.05 14.04 17.03
C GLN A 134 13.61 12.59 16.88
N GLN A 135 12.32 12.34 16.70
CA GLN A 135 11.81 11.01 16.36
C GLN A 135 12.25 10.60 14.95
N PHE A 136 12.37 9.28 14.75
CA PHE A 136 13.00 8.72 13.54
C PHE A 136 12.20 7.56 12.92
N HIS A 137 10.88 7.70 12.80
CA HIS A 137 10.02 6.82 12.00
C HIS A 137 9.64 7.49 10.68
N LEU A 138 9.12 6.74 9.69
CA LEU A 138 8.82 7.28 8.36
C LEU A 138 7.85 8.47 8.39
N GLY A 139 6.86 8.45 9.28
CA GLY A 139 5.92 9.57 9.45
C GLY A 139 6.58 10.92 9.72
N THR A 140 7.75 10.95 10.36
CA THR A 140 8.52 12.18 10.60
C THR A 140 9.25 12.73 9.38
N PHE A 141 9.30 11.97 8.28
CA PHE A 141 9.92 12.37 7.01
C PHE A 141 8.88 12.73 5.93
N LEU A 142 7.59 12.71 6.26
CA LEU A 142 6.52 13.03 5.33
C LEU A 142 6.48 14.52 5.01
N ASP A 143 6.63 14.86 3.73
CA ASP A 143 6.17 16.15 3.22
C ASP A 143 4.71 16.02 2.75
N ARG A 144 3.77 16.53 3.55
CA ARG A 144 2.32 16.49 3.24
C ARG A 144 1.92 17.37 2.07
N ARG A 145 2.82 18.22 1.56
CA ARG A 145 2.59 19.02 0.35
C ARG A 145 2.85 18.23 -0.93
N ASP A 146 3.65 17.16 -0.83
CA ASP A 146 3.97 16.29 -1.96
C ASP A 146 3.10 15.02 -1.89
N TRP A 147 2.16 14.92 -2.83
CA TRP A 147 1.23 13.82 -2.98
C TRP A 147 1.92 12.45 -3.00
N GLN A 148 3.15 12.38 -3.53
CA GLN A 148 3.87 11.14 -3.71
C GLN A 148 4.36 10.51 -2.39
N TYR A 149 4.61 11.31 -1.36
CA TYR A 149 4.84 10.80 0.00
C TYR A 149 3.56 10.24 0.58
N LEU A 150 2.50 11.05 0.53
CA LEU A 150 1.22 10.77 1.18
C LEU A 150 0.59 9.50 0.60
N HIS A 151 0.61 9.36 -0.72
CA HIS A 151 0.05 8.21 -1.43
C HIS A 151 0.64 6.89 -0.93
N GLY A 152 1.97 6.72 -0.98
CA GLY A 152 2.61 5.47 -0.56
C GLY A 152 2.41 5.16 0.93
N TRP A 153 2.45 6.18 1.77
CA TRP A 153 2.34 6.02 3.22
C TRP A 153 0.93 5.65 3.68
N ILE A 154 -0.11 6.30 3.14
CA ILE A 154 -1.51 5.92 3.43
C ILE A 154 -1.79 4.48 2.98
N ALA A 155 -1.29 4.07 1.82
CA ALA A 155 -1.44 2.68 1.39
C ALA A 155 -0.79 1.68 2.35
N ALA A 156 0.38 2.01 2.91
CA ALA A 156 1.02 1.17 3.92
C ALA A 156 0.17 1.09 5.20
N LEU A 157 -0.39 2.20 5.67
CA LEU A 157 -1.29 2.25 6.83
C LEU A 157 -2.57 1.43 6.62
N ALA A 158 -3.17 1.52 5.43
CA ALA A 158 -4.37 0.76 5.09
C ALA A 158 -4.13 -0.75 5.21
N ARG A 159 -2.98 -1.23 4.76
CA ARG A 159 -2.60 -2.66 4.88
C ARG A 159 -2.30 -3.08 6.31
N CYS A 160 -1.81 -2.15 7.12
CA CYS A 160 -1.71 -2.32 8.57
C CYS A 160 -3.07 -2.25 9.29
N LYS A 161 -4.17 -2.00 8.58
CA LYS A 161 -5.53 -1.83 9.13
C LYS A 161 -5.64 -0.66 10.11
N HIS A 162 -4.85 0.39 9.90
CA HIS A 162 -4.78 1.54 10.79
C HIS A 162 -5.69 2.70 10.33
N ALA A 163 -7.00 2.47 10.39
CA ALA A 163 -8.02 3.37 9.87
C ALA A 163 -8.00 4.78 10.54
N GLU A 164 -7.66 4.86 11.83
CA GLU A 164 -7.65 6.12 12.59
C GLU A 164 -6.69 7.16 12.02
N GLU A 165 -5.48 6.73 11.65
CA GLU A 165 -4.47 7.63 11.07
C GLU A 165 -4.89 8.08 9.67
N ILE A 166 -5.47 7.17 8.87
CA ILE A 166 -5.98 7.51 7.53
C ILE A 166 -7.09 8.56 7.67
N TRP A 167 -7.95 8.44 8.68
CA TRP A 167 -9.00 9.42 8.94
C TRP A 167 -8.41 10.77 9.38
N ARG A 168 -7.37 10.78 10.22
CA ARG A 168 -6.66 12.02 10.59
C ARG A 168 -6.06 12.72 9.37
N GLU A 169 -5.44 11.96 8.47
CA GLU A 169 -4.90 12.51 7.23
C GLU A 169 -5.98 12.97 6.25
N TRP A 170 -7.14 12.30 6.23
CA TRP A 170 -8.30 12.78 5.49
C TRP A 170 -8.73 14.17 5.98
N MET A 171 -8.81 14.37 7.30
CA MET A 171 -9.16 15.66 7.87
C MET A 171 -8.17 16.77 7.47
N ILE A 172 -6.87 16.46 7.39
CA ILE A 172 -5.85 17.39 6.87
C ILE A 172 -6.06 17.64 5.37
N TRP A 173 -6.30 16.59 4.58
CA TRP A 173 -6.52 16.67 3.15
C TRP A 173 -7.75 17.53 2.79
N LYS A 174 -8.85 17.43 3.55
CA LYS A 174 -10.07 18.24 3.37
C LYS A 174 -9.77 19.73 3.29
N ASP A 175 -8.81 20.18 4.07
CA ASP A 175 -8.43 21.58 4.21
C ASP A 175 -7.24 21.99 3.33
N SER A 176 -6.65 21.04 2.60
CA SER A 176 -5.51 21.29 1.74
C SER A 176 -5.85 22.19 0.55
N ALA A 177 -4.88 23.00 0.11
CA ALA A 177 -5.00 23.83 -1.08
C ALA A 177 -5.28 23.01 -2.34
N ALA A 178 -4.64 21.84 -2.47
CA ALA A 178 -4.82 20.93 -3.61
C ALA A 178 -6.26 20.42 -3.74
N ARG A 179 -7.00 20.31 -2.62
CA ARG A 179 -8.41 19.92 -2.63
C ARG A 179 -9.35 21.11 -2.80
N ARG A 180 -9.07 22.24 -2.12
CA ARG A 180 -9.90 23.46 -2.14
C ARG A 180 -9.80 24.24 -3.46
N ARG A 181 -8.64 24.19 -4.12
CA ARG A 181 -8.36 24.79 -5.42
C ARG A 181 -7.85 23.69 -6.36
N PRO A 182 -8.75 22.82 -6.83
CA PRO A 182 -8.36 21.65 -7.60
C PRO A 182 -7.73 22.05 -8.93
N LYS A 183 -6.59 21.44 -9.25
CA LYS A 183 -5.93 21.58 -10.55
C LYS A 183 -6.25 20.39 -11.43
N LYS A 184 -6.26 20.60 -12.75
CA LYS A 184 -6.37 19.51 -13.72
C LYS A 184 -5.12 18.66 -13.69
N LEU A 185 -5.33 17.36 -13.84
CA LEU A 185 -4.26 16.38 -13.90
C LEU A 185 -4.06 15.91 -15.35
N ALA A 186 -2.81 15.67 -15.73
CA ALA A 186 -2.47 15.08 -17.02
C ALA A 186 -2.89 13.61 -17.02
N SER A 187 -4.16 13.36 -17.36
CA SER A 187 -4.79 12.04 -17.38
C SER A 187 -5.56 11.85 -18.68
N MET A 188 -5.71 10.60 -19.12
CA MET A 188 -6.56 10.24 -20.25
C MET A 188 -8.04 10.64 -20.03
N THR A 189 -8.44 10.90 -18.79
CA THR A 189 -9.78 11.38 -18.44
C THR A 189 -9.75 12.88 -18.15
N PRO A 190 -10.30 13.73 -19.04
CA PRO A 190 -10.12 15.18 -18.99
C PRO A 190 -10.83 15.88 -17.81
N SER A 191 -11.71 15.19 -17.08
CA SER A 191 -12.42 15.72 -15.92
C SER A 191 -11.71 15.47 -14.57
N ILE A 192 -10.56 14.80 -14.58
CA ILE A 192 -9.86 14.46 -13.35
C ILE A 192 -9.07 15.65 -12.81
N THR A 193 -9.27 15.91 -11.52
CA THR A 193 -8.56 16.92 -10.75
C THR A 193 -7.82 16.32 -9.55
N THR A 194 -6.92 17.10 -8.96
CA THR A 194 -6.27 16.80 -7.67
C THR A 194 -7.26 16.44 -6.57
N LYS A 195 -8.40 17.15 -6.47
CA LYS A 195 -9.50 16.85 -5.53
C LYS A 195 -10.05 15.45 -5.77
N THR A 196 -10.51 15.16 -7.00
CA THR A 196 -11.12 13.86 -7.31
C THR A 196 -10.14 12.71 -7.07
N ARG A 197 -8.87 12.85 -7.49
CA ARG A 197 -7.83 11.85 -7.23
C ARG A 197 -7.70 11.55 -5.74
N GLY A 198 -7.59 12.59 -4.92
CA GLY A 198 -7.44 12.45 -3.47
C GLY A 198 -8.66 11.84 -2.81
N ASP A 199 -9.85 12.35 -3.12
CA ASP A 199 -11.11 11.87 -2.56
C ASP A 199 -11.34 10.37 -2.85
N TYR A 200 -11.13 9.93 -4.10
CA TYR A 200 -11.17 8.50 -4.45
C TYR A 200 -10.09 7.68 -3.74
N TRP A 201 -8.86 8.20 -3.64
CA TRP A 201 -7.76 7.50 -3.00
C TRP A 201 -8.01 7.26 -1.52
N PHE A 202 -8.46 8.29 -0.78
CA PHE A 202 -8.78 8.15 0.64
C PHE A 202 -9.93 7.16 0.86
N LEU A 203 -10.97 7.19 0.02
CA LEU A 203 -12.06 6.23 0.08
C LEU A 203 -11.56 4.80 -0.15
N GLU A 204 -10.74 4.58 -1.18
CA GLU A 204 -10.14 3.28 -1.47
C GLU A 204 -9.32 2.76 -0.28
N GLN A 205 -8.40 3.58 0.23
CA GLN A 205 -7.51 3.17 1.33
C GLN A 205 -8.24 2.99 2.66
N MET A 206 -9.25 3.83 2.94
CA MET A 206 -10.10 3.66 4.12
C MET A 206 -10.88 2.34 4.05
N THR A 207 -11.43 2.00 2.88
CA THR A 207 -12.11 0.72 2.66
C THR A 207 -11.15 -0.46 2.90
N TYR A 208 -9.94 -0.42 2.33
CA TYR A 208 -8.95 -1.47 2.55
C TYR A 208 -8.44 -1.57 3.99
N SER A 209 -8.49 -0.48 4.76
CA SER A 209 -8.16 -0.51 6.18
C SER A 209 -9.20 -1.22 7.05
N GLY A 210 -10.40 -1.50 6.51
CA GLY A 210 -11.53 -2.01 7.28
C GLY A 210 -12.30 -0.94 8.06
N GLY A 211 -11.93 0.34 7.93
CA GLY A 211 -12.64 1.47 8.53
C GLY A 211 -13.95 1.80 7.82
N LEU A 212 -14.85 0.82 7.65
CA LEU A 212 -16.02 0.91 6.77
C LEU A 212 -16.99 2.03 7.17
N LYS A 213 -17.15 2.30 8.46
CA LYS A 213 -17.93 3.45 8.95
C LYS A 213 -17.39 4.78 8.43
N TRP A 214 -16.06 4.97 8.46
CA TRP A 214 -15.44 6.17 7.91
C TRP A 214 -15.42 6.16 6.39
N ALA A 215 -15.30 5.00 5.74
CA ALA A 215 -15.40 4.89 4.29
C ALA A 215 -16.78 5.35 3.78
N TRP A 216 -17.86 4.91 4.42
CA TRP A 216 -19.22 5.36 4.12
C TRP A 216 -19.43 6.86 4.40
N LYS A 217 -18.83 7.38 5.46
CA LYS A 217 -18.79 8.82 5.71
C LYS A 217 -18.03 9.59 4.62
N LEU A 218 -16.94 9.04 4.09
CA LEU A 218 -16.22 9.63 2.95
C LEU A 218 -17.14 9.72 1.74
N VAL A 219 -17.86 8.65 1.39
CA VAL A 219 -18.83 8.64 0.28
C VAL A 219 -19.83 9.79 0.39
N GLU A 220 -20.35 10.04 1.59
CA GLU A 220 -21.24 11.18 1.87
C GLU A 220 -20.52 12.52 1.72
N GLU A 221 -19.37 12.71 2.35
CA GLU A 221 -18.62 13.98 2.32
C GLU A 221 -18.08 14.35 0.93
N THR A 222 -17.86 13.36 0.07
CA THR A 222 -17.33 13.52 -1.30
C THR A 222 -18.40 13.38 -2.37
N GLU A 223 -19.65 13.10 -1.98
CA GLU A 223 -20.78 12.85 -2.89
C GLU A 223 -20.44 11.82 -3.98
N THR A 224 -19.63 10.82 -3.63
CA THR A 224 -19.14 9.85 -4.61
C THR A 224 -20.25 8.91 -5.03
N ASN A 225 -20.38 8.71 -6.35
CA ASN A 225 -21.30 7.72 -6.89
C ASN A 225 -20.71 6.31 -6.69
N VAL A 226 -21.38 5.48 -5.89
CA VAL A 226 -20.91 4.13 -5.57
C VAL A 226 -20.83 3.25 -6.82
N GLY A 227 -21.72 3.47 -7.79
CA GLY A 227 -21.77 2.69 -9.04
C GLY A 227 -20.59 2.91 -9.99
N VAL A 228 -19.81 3.98 -9.82
CA VAL A 228 -18.62 4.23 -10.65
C VAL A 228 -17.31 3.78 -9.97
N LEU A 229 -17.39 3.33 -8.72
CA LEU A 229 -16.24 2.78 -8.02
C LEU A 229 -15.86 1.42 -8.61
N LYS A 230 -14.58 1.05 -8.44
CA LYS A 230 -14.09 -0.28 -8.84
C LYS A 230 -14.82 -1.36 -8.04
N ASN A 231 -15.19 -2.47 -8.68
CA ASN A 231 -15.94 -3.56 -8.04
C ASN A 231 -15.31 -4.02 -6.71
N ARG A 232 -13.98 -4.13 -6.64
CA ARG A 232 -13.27 -4.50 -5.40
C ARG A 232 -13.50 -3.53 -4.23
N ILE A 233 -13.60 -2.23 -4.52
CA ILE A 233 -13.86 -1.20 -3.51
C ILE A 233 -15.34 -1.27 -3.12
N VAL A 234 -16.23 -1.39 -4.11
CA VAL A 234 -17.67 -1.54 -3.89
C VAL A 234 -17.96 -2.74 -2.98
N PHE A 235 -17.45 -3.92 -3.32
CA PHE A 235 -17.74 -5.15 -2.58
C PHE A 235 -17.24 -5.06 -1.13
N ALA A 236 -16.01 -4.56 -0.94
CA ALA A 236 -15.46 -4.33 0.39
C ALA A 236 -16.23 -3.27 1.19
N LEU A 237 -16.73 -2.21 0.53
CA LEU A 237 -17.56 -1.18 1.18
C LEU A 237 -18.93 -1.73 1.59
N LEU A 238 -19.51 -2.62 0.77
CA LEU A 238 -20.79 -3.27 1.02
C LEU A 238 -20.76 -4.27 2.18
N GLU A 239 -19.59 -4.71 2.64
CA GLU A 239 -19.45 -5.44 3.91
C GLU A 239 -19.98 -4.67 5.12
N GLY A 240 -19.99 -3.34 5.04
CA GLY A 240 -20.43 -2.45 6.12
C GLY A 240 -21.61 -1.58 5.72
N VAL A 241 -22.53 -2.11 4.89
CA VAL A 241 -23.66 -1.36 4.34
C VAL A 241 -24.57 -0.75 5.41
N GLU A 242 -24.60 -1.31 6.62
CA GLU A 242 -25.30 -0.77 7.78
C GLU A 242 -24.77 0.61 8.23
N HIS A 243 -23.57 0.99 7.79
CA HIS A 243 -23.00 2.31 8.01
C HIS A 243 -23.32 3.30 6.89
N CYS A 244 -24.03 2.88 5.84
CA CYS A 244 -24.42 3.76 4.75
C CYS A 244 -25.27 4.93 5.26
N PRO A 245 -24.85 6.19 5.03
CA PRO A 245 -25.61 7.35 5.49
C PRO A 245 -26.97 7.43 4.81
N ARG A 246 -27.97 7.91 5.54
CA ARG A 246 -29.35 8.00 5.05
C ARG A 246 -29.46 8.84 3.77
N SER A 247 -28.68 9.92 3.67
CA SER A 247 -28.57 10.80 2.50
C SER A 247 -28.16 10.04 1.24
N ILE A 248 -27.14 9.18 1.36
CA ILE A 248 -26.63 8.32 0.29
C ILE A 248 -27.63 7.21 -0.05
N TRP A 249 -28.23 6.58 0.96
CA TRP A 249 -29.25 5.57 0.71
C TRP A 249 -30.47 6.13 -0.03
N GLN A 250 -30.90 7.35 0.29
CA GLN A 250 -32.01 8.01 -0.41
C GLN A 250 -31.69 8.36 -1.86
N THR A 251 -30.45 8.77 -2.15
CA THR A 251 -30.04 9.23 -3.48
C THR A 251 -29.53 8.11 -4.39
N GLN A 252 -28.90 7.07 -3.82
CA GLN A 252 -28.23 5.99 -4.55
C GLN A 252 -28.73 4.59 -4.16
N GLY A 253 -29.78 4.48 -3.34
CA GLY A 253 -30.23 3.21 -2.75
C GLY A 253 -30.52 2.11 -3.78
N GLU A 254 -31.09 2.45 -4.93
CA GLU A 254 -31.36 1.46 -5.98
C GLU A 254 -30.08 0.89 -6.61
N THR A 255 -29.09 1.75 -6.84
CA THR A 255 -27.76 1.34 -7.28
C THR A 255 -27.09 0.45 -6.23
N ILE A 256 -27.17 0.83 -4.95
CA ILE A 256 -26.58 0.06 -3.85
C ILE A 256 -27.23 -1.33 -3.72
N ARG A 257 -28.56 -1.44 -3.79
CA ARG A 257 -29.27 -2.73 -3.75
C ARG A 257 -28.83 -3.66 -4.86
N ARG A 258 -28.79 -3.16 -6.10
CA ARG A 258 -28.33 -3.93 -7.26
C ARG A 258 -26.88 -4.37 -7.14
N LEU A 259 -26.00 -3.52 -6.60
CA LEU A 259 -24.60 -3.88 -6.34
C LEU A 259 -24.47 -4.91 -5.22
N LEU A 260 -25.33 -4.85 -4.20
CA LEU A 260 -25.37 -5.83 -3.12
C LEU A 260 -25.83 -7.20 -3.60
N LEU A 261 -26.90 -7.26 -4.41
CA LEU A 261 -27.34 -8.50 -5.07
C LEU A 261 -26.21 -9.08 -5.91
N ARG A 262 -25.59 -8.26 -6.76
CA ARG A 262 -24.45 -8.67 -7.58
C ARG A 262 -23.27 -9.18 -6.74
N LYS A 263 -23.01 -8.58 -5.57
CA LYS A 263 -21.97 -9.06 -4.65
C LYS A 263 -22.32 -10.46 -4.17
N TYR A 264 -23.55 -10.68 -3.69
CA TYR A 264 -24.01 -12.00 -3.26
C TYR A 264 -23.94 -13.03 -4.39
N ASP A 265 -24.34 -12.69 -5.61
CA ASP A 265 -24.21 -13.60 -6.76
C ASP A 265 -22.75 -14.00 -7.00
N VAL A 266 -21.82 -13.04 -6.92
CA VAL A 266 -20.38 -13.32 -7.10
C VAL A 266 -19.82 -14.17 -5.96
N GLU A 267 -20.22 -13.92 -4.72
CA GLU A 267 -19.78 -14.69 -3.56
C GLU A 267 -20.35 -16.10 -3.55
N LEU A 268 -21.63 -16.24 -3.86
CA LEU A 268 -22.29 -17.53 -4.02
C LEU A 268 -21.62 -18.34 -5.13
N ALA A 269 -21.39 -17.72 -6.30
CA ALA A 269 -20.71 -18.38 -7.41
C ALA A 269 -19.26 -18.79 -7.09
N LYS A 270 -18.59 -18.14 -6.12
CA LYS A 270 -17.27 -18.56 -5.62
C LYS A 270 -17.37 -19.79 -4.74
N VAL A 271 -18.34 -19.79 -3.81
CA VAL A 271 -18.63 -20.94 -2.94
C VAL A 271 -19.03 -22.14 -3.78
N GLU A 272 -19.98 -21.97 -4.70
CA GLU A 272 -20.43 -23.00 -5.63
C GLU A 272 -19.26 -23.60 -6.42
N ARG A 273 -18.36 -22.76 -6.97
CA ARG A 273 -17.15 -23.25 -7.65
C ARG A 273 -16.21 -24.02 -6.74
N ALA A 274 -16.00 -23.53 -5.52
CA ALA A 274 -15.09 -24.16 -4.55
C ALA A 274 -15.58 -25.55 -4.16
N PHE A 275 -16.90 -25.71 -4.03
CA PHE A 275 -17.54 -26.98 -3.72
C PHE A 275 -17.91 -27.79 -4.98
N SER A 276 -17.57 -27.34 -6.19
CA SER A 276 -18.00 -28.00 -7.43
C SER A 276 -19.53 -28.25 -7.47
N ILE A 277 -20.30 -27.24 -7.07
CA ILE A 277 -21.76 -27.22 -7.09
C ILE A 277 -22.20 -26.30 -8.24
N ALA A 278 -23.30 -26.64 -8.92
CA ALA A 278 -23.96 -25.75 -9.87
C ALA A 278 -25.44 -25.59 -9.53
N TRP A 279 -25.96 -24.38 -9.67
CA TRP A 279 -27.40 -24.13 -9.66
C TRP A 279 -28.02 -24.55 -11.01
N VAL A 280 -29.10 -25.34 -10.95
CA VAL A 280 -29.92 -25.69 -12.10
C VAL A 280 -31.28 -25.03 -11.90
N SER A 281 -31.58 -24.03 -12.74
CA SER A 281 -32.92 -23.45 -12.78
C SER A 281 -33.93 -24.47 -13.28
N THR A 282 -35.09 -24.55 -12.64
CA THR A 282 -36.21 -25.40 -13.07
C THR A 282 -37.26 -24.64 -13.87
N ASP A 283 -37.02 -23.38 -14.25
CA ASP A 283 -38.01 -22.46 -14.81
C ASP A 283 -38.99 -23.11 -15.82
N LEU A 284 -40.18 -23.42 -15.31
CA LEU A 284 -41.45 -23.44 -16.01
C LEU A 284 -42.22 -22.22 -15.48
N GLU A 285 -42.13 -21.11 -16.20
CA GLU A 285 -42.99 -19.91 -16.09
C GLU A 285 -43.19 -19.31 -14.67
N ASP A 286 -42.49 -18.19 -14.43
CA ASP A 286 -42.74 -17.16 -13.41
C ASP A 286 -42.43 -17.44 -11.92
N GLU A 287 -41.96 -18.63 -11.54
CA GLU A 287 -41.34 -18.86 -10.23
C GLU A 287 -39.86 -19.22 -10.39
N ALA A 288 -38.97 -18.39 -9.81
CA ALA A 288 -37.52 -18.61 -9.79
C ALA A 288 -37.17 -19.79 -8.86
N GLU A 289 -37.57 -20.98 -9.26
CA GLU A 289 -37.26 -22.24 -8.59
C GLU A 289 -36.04 -22.90 -9.24
N GLY A 290 -35.35 -23.71 -8.45
CA GLY A 290 -34.23 -24.51 -8.92
C GLY A 290 -33.62 -25.34 -7.81
N TYR A 291 -32.59 -26.11 -8.16
CA TYR A 291 -31.87 -26.95 -7.21
C TYR A 291 -30.37 -26.97 -7.51
N HIS A 292 -29.58 -27.22 -6.47
CA HIS A 292 -28.14 -27.41 -6.59
C HIS A 292 -27.81 -28.85 -7.00
N VAL A 293 -26.90 -29.00 -7.96
CA VAL A 293 -26.32 -30.29 -8.35
C VAL A 293 -24.83 -30.33 -8.02
N LEU A 294 -24.37 -31.50 -7.57
CA LEU A 294 -22.95 -31.77 -7.37
C LEU A 294 -22.32 -32.17 -8.71
N LEU A 295 -21.26 -31.49 -9.11
CA LEU A 295 -20.52 -31.79 -10.35
C LEU A 295 -19.40 -32.81 -10.11
N GLU A 296 -18.92 -32.92 -8.87
CA GLU A 296 -17.84 -33.80 -8.46
C GLU A 296 -18.15 -34.44 -7.10
N ASP A 297 -17.47 -35.55 -6.80
CA ASP A 297 -17.55 -36.23 -5.51
C ASP A 297 -17.04 -35.31 -4.39
N GLN A 298 -17.90 -35.06 -3.40
CA GLN A 298 -17.60 -34.10 -2.33
C GLN A 298 -16.56 -34.65 -1.34
N GLU A 299 -16.74 -35.88 -0.90
CA GLU A 299 -15.94 -36.46 0.20
C GLU A 299 -14.49 -36.68 -0.20
N THR A 300 -14.24 -37.10 -1.44
CA THR A 300 -12.89 -37.42 -1.90
C THR A 300 -12.24 -36.24 -2.60
N ILE A 301 -12.87 -35.67 -3.62
CA ILE A 301 -12.20 -34.74 -4.56
C ILE A 301 -12.28 -33.29 -4.07
N VAL A 302 -13.44 -32.86 -3.60
CA VAL A 302 -13.64 -31.48 -3.14
C VAL A 302 -12.95 -31.27 -1.81
N MET A 303 -13.16 -32.14 -0.82
CA MET A 303 -12.55 -31.99 0.50
C MET A 303 -11.02 -32.10 0.46
N GLU A 304 -10.44 -32.97 -0.38
CA GLU A 304 -8.99 -33.02 -0.57
C GLU A 304 -8.44 -31.68 -1.10
N ARG A 305 -9.08 -31.10 -2.12
CA ARG A 305 -8.70 -29.78 -2.66
C ARG A 305 -8.89 -28.64 -1.66
N LEU A 306 -9.99 -28.63 -0.92
CA LEU A 306 -10.26 -27.61 0.12
C LEU A 306 -9.31 -27.75 1.31
N SER A 307 -8.83 -28.96 1.60
CA SER A 307 -7.90 -29.24 2.69
C SER A 307 -6.44 -28.90 2.36
N HIS A 308 -6.14 -28.60 1.10
CA HIS A 308 -4.78 -28.28 0.66
C HIS A 308 -4.29 -26.99 1.33
N GLU A 309 -3.06 -26.97 1.86
CA GLU A 309 -2.52 -25.83 2.62
C GLU A 309 -2.47 -24.52 1.82
N ASP A 310 -2.37 -24.65 0.50
CA ASP A 310 -2.38 -23.52 -0.46
C ASP A 310 -3.77 -23.13 -0.97
N PHE A 311 -4.84 -23.82 -0.55
CA PHE A 311 -6.19 -23.51 -0.99
C PHE A 311 -6.58 -22.08 -0.58
N LYS A 312 -7.04 -21.30 -1.55
CA LYS A 312 -7.56 -19.95 -1.33
C LYS A 312 -8.84 -19.78 -2.11
N LEU A 313 -9.88 -19.37 -1.40
CA LEU A 313 -11.17 -19.02 -2.00
C LEU A 313 -11.02 -17.86 -3.01
N GLU A 314 -10.00 -17.01 -2.84
CA GLU A 314 -9.65 -15.91 -3.75
C GLU A 314 -8.15 -15.66 -3.93
N GLU A 315 -7.87 -15.11 -5.12
CA GLU A 315 -6.74 -14.24 -5.41
C GLU A 315 -6.97 -12.85 -4.79
N ASP A 316 -6.86 -12.74 -3.46
CA ASP A 316 -7.26 -11.51 -2.76
C ASP A 316 -6.35 -10.31 -3.03
N PHE A 317 -7.01 -9.19 -3.32
CA PHE A 317 -6.50 -7.93 -3.79
C PHE A 317 -5.50 -7.28 -2.82
N GLY A 318 -4.26 -7.10 -3.29
CA GLY A 318 -3.31 -6.10 -2.80
C GLY A 318 -2.76 -5.35 -4.00
N TYR A 319 -2.31 -4.10 -3.82
CA TYR A 319 -1.85 -3.28 -4.95
C TYR A 319 -0.75 -4.02 -5.74
N PRO A 320 -0.83 -4.03 -7.08
CA PRO A 320 -0.38 -5.15 -7.89
C PRO A 320 1.05 -4.95 -8.39
N TYR A 321 1.81 -6.03 -8.41
CA TYR A 321 2.95 -6.16 -9.29
C TYR A 321 3.05 -7.60 -9.75
N GLU A 322 2.07 -7.99 -10.57
CA GLU A 322 2.24 -8.95 -11.65
C GLU A 322 1.19 -8.59 -12.72
N SER A 323 1.69 -8.07 -13.84
CA SER A 323 1.06 -7.77 -15.15
C SER A 323 -0.32 -7.07 -15.29
N VAL A 324 -1.09 -6.76 -14.24
CA VAL A 324 -2.50 -6.33 -14.41
C VAL A 324 -2.88 -5.10 -13.57
N VAL A 325 -2.33 -3.94 -13.92
CA VAL A 325 -3.04 -2.65 -13.84
C VAL A 325 -3.15 -2.19 -15.27
N PRO A 326 -4.36 -1.98 -15.81
CA PRO A 326 -4.48 -1.33 -17.12
C PRO A 326 -3.71 -0.01 -17.03
N SER A 327 -2.79 0.27 -17.96
CA SER A 327 -1.87 1.43 -17.92
C SER A 327 -2.55 2.74 -17.48
N LYS A 328 -3.82 2.90 -17.88
CA LYS A 328 -4.74 3.98 -17.55
C LYS A 328 -4.90 4.30 -16.05
N GLU A 329 -4.78 3.33 -15.13
CA GLU A 329 -4.95 3.61 -13.69
C GLU A 329 -3.67 4.13 -13.04
N ARG A 330 -2.50 3.77 -13.56
CA ARG A 330 -1.21 4.31 -13.09
C ARG A 330 -1.12 5.81 -13.38
N ASP A 331 -1.63 6.20 -14.54
CA ASP A 331 -1.67 7.58 -15.01
C ASP A 331 -2.45 8.49 -14.06
N LEU A 332 -3.43 7.98 -13.29
CA LEU A 332 -4.18 8.77 -12.33
C LEU A 332 -3.41 9.05 -11.03
N HIS A 333 -2.82 8.01 -10.44
CA HIS A 333 -2.16 8.13 -9.13
C HIS A 333 -0.82 8.87 -9.22
N ASP A 334 -0.10 8.68 -10.33
CA ASP A 334 1.15 9.36 -10.65
C ASP A 334 0.94 10.60 -11.53
N ALA A 335 -0.30 10.99 -11.83
CA ALA A 335 -0.60 12.13 -12.70
C ALA A 335 0.07 13.41 -12.21
N VAL A 336 0.75 14.09 -13.13
CA VAL A 336 1.34 15.40 -12.88
C VAL A 336 0.25 16.47 -13.11
N GLU A 337 0.31 17.55 -12.34
CA GLU A 337 -0.53 18.72 -12.58
C GLU A 337 -0.23 19.29 -13.97
N VAL A 338 -1.27 19.65 -14.72
CA VAL A 338 -1.08 20.33 -16.00
C VAL A 338 -0.62 21.76 -15.69
N ASP A 339 0.52 22.15 -16.25
CA ASP A 339 1.06 23.50 -16.06
C ASP A 339 0.36 24.47 -17.04
N GLU A 340 -0.57 25.27 -16.52
CA GLU A 340 -1.36 26.20 -17.35
C GLU A 340 -0.52 27.40 -17.85
N SER A 341 0.68 27.63 -17.29
CA SER A 341 1.61 28.69 -17.74
C SER A 341 2.44 28.33 -18.99
N ALA A 342 2.27 27.13 -19.56
CA ALA A 342 2.95 26.72 -20.79
C ALA A 342 2.16 27.08 -22.07
N ASN A 343 0.99 27.70 -21.94
CA ASN A 343 0.08 28.05 -23.02
C ASN A 343 -0.25 29.56 -23.11
N GLU A 344 0.51 30.43 -22.43
CA GLU A 344 0.46 31.89 -22.63
C GLU A 344 1.56 32.36 -23.59
#